data_AF-A0A2P2MJ92-F1
#
_entry.id   AF-A0A2P2MJ92-F1
#
_cell.length_a   1.000
_cell.length_b   1.000
_cell.length_c   1.000
_cell.angle_alpha   90.00
_cell.angle_beta   90.00
_cell.angle_gamma   90.00
#
_symmetry.space_group_name_H-M   'P 1'
#
loop_
_entity.id
_entity.type
_entity.pdbx_description
1 polymer ?
#
loop_
_entity_poly.entity_id
_entity_poly.type
_entity_poly.pdbx_seq_one_letter_code
_entity_poly.pdbx_strand_id
1 'polypeptide(L)'
;MVSSERLSKSPTLTPPKQYGVTKPISVAEPTEADKQRNRQLEKFLVESGLYESEEEAAKRERVLDRIREIARYWVKQLTHLRGYTDQMVENANAVIFTFGSYRLGVHGPGADIDTLCVGPSYVNREVMTFSLLQ
;
A
#
# COMPACT_ATOMS: atom_id res chain seq x y z
N MET A 1 50.83 -6.17 -36.39
CA MET A 1 49.79 -6.81 -35.55
C MET A 1 48.97 -5.70 -34.94
N VAL A 2 47.68 -5.68 -35.26
CA VAL A 2 46.76 -4.55 -35.14
C VAL A 2 46.42 -4.30 -33.66
N SER A 3 46.60 -3.05 -33.22
CA SER A 3 46.17 -2.56 -31.91
C SER A 3 44.66 -2.66 -31.78
N SER A 4 44.18 -3.37 -30.75
CA SER A 4 42.76 -3.55 -30.48
C SER A 4 42.08 -2.21 -30.15
N GLU A 5 41.14 -1.80 -31.00
CA GLU A 5 40.25 -0.67 -30.77
C GLU A 5 39.35 -0.95 -29.56
N ARG A 6 39.27 0.02 -28.64
CA ARG A 6 38.26 0.02 -27.57
C ARG A 6 36.90 0.22 -28.22
N LEU A 7 36.08 -0.82 -28.21
CA LEU A 7 34.66 -0.72 -28.53
C LEU A 7 33.97 0.13 -27.45
N SER A 8 33.64 1.38 -27.79
CA SER A 8 32.80 2.23 -26.94
C SER A 8 31.42 1.59 -26.83
N LYS A 9 31.06 1.17 -25.61
CA LYS A 9 29.67 0.77 -25.31
C LYS A 9 28.79 2.01 -25.49
N SER A 10 27.95 2.00 -26.51
CA SER A 10 26.84 2.93 -26.63
C SER A 10 25.92 2.78 -25.41
N PRO A 11 25.45 3.89 -24.80
CA PRO A 11 24.47 3.79 -23.72
C PRO A 11 23.19 3.19 -24.31
N THR A 12 22.78 2.03 -23.79
CA THR A 12 21.47 1.44 -24.08
C THR A 12 20.40 2.39 -23.55
N LEU A 13 19.89 3.26 -24.42
CA LEU A 13 18.74 4.12 -24.16
C LEU A 13 17.53 3.22 -23.93
N THR A 14 17.16 3.02 -22.67
CA THR A 14 15.87 2.42 -22.34
C THR A 14 14.77 3.33 -22.87
N PRO A 15 13.79 2.81 -23.63
CA PRO A 15 12.71 3.63 -24.14
C PRO A 15 11.93 4.25 -22.97
N PRO A 16 11.50 5.52 -23.09
CA PRO A 16 10.78 6.20 -22.02
C PRO A 16 9.54 5.40 -21.64
N LYS A 17 9.34 5.19 -20.33
CA LYS A 17 8.22 4.42 -19.80
C LYS A 17 6.91 5.13 -20.13
N GLN A 18 6.10 4.53 -21.00
CA GLN A 18 4.76 5.04 -21.34
C GLN A 18 3.78 4.68 -20.24
N TYR A 19 3.08 5.70 -19.72
CA TYR A 19 1.95 5.53 -18.82
C TYR A 19 0.66 5.81 -19.61
N GLY A 20 -0.28 4.87 -19.59
CA GLY A 20 -1.54 4.96 -20.35
C GLY A 20 -1.46 4.43 -21.79
N VAL A 21 -2.61 4.42 -22.48
CA VAL A 21 -2.76 3.80 -23.81
C VAL A 21 -2.44 4.74 -24.97
N THR A 22 -2.36 6.05 -24.73
CA THR A 22 -2.07 7.09 -25.73
C THR A 22 -0.79 7.86 -25.41
N LYS A 23 -0.26 8.59 -26.38
CA LYS A 23 0.89 9.48 -26.19
C LYS A 23 0.54 10.63 -25.23
N PRO A 24 1.51 11.17 -24.47
CA PRO A 24 1.28 12.34 -23.63
C PRO A 24 0.91 13.57 -24.47
N ILE A 25 0.02 14.41 -23.93
CA ILE A 25 -0.38 15.67 -24.56
C ILE A 25 0.78 16.68 -24.54
N SER A 26 1.52 16.73 -23.44
CA SER A 26 2.70 17.57 -23.26
C SER A 26 3.72 16.85 -22.38
N VAL A 27 4.99 17.07 -22.69
CA VAL A 27 6.14 16.68 -21.85
C VAL A 27 6.88 17.90 -21.32
N ALA A 28 6.28 19.09 -21.44
CA ALA A 28 6.87 20.32 -20.94
C ALA A 28 6.96 20.29 -19.40
N GLU A 29 8.08 20.76 -18.88
CA GLU A 29 8.31 20.88 -17.44
C GLU A 29 7.61 22.10 -16.83
N PRO A 30 7.31 22.08 -15.52
CA PRO A 30 6.68 23.22 -14.86
C PRO A 30 7.58 24.46 -14.86
N THR A 31 6.98 25.62 -15.11
CA THR A 31 7.68 26.91 -15.01
C THR A 31 7.91 27.30 -13.55
N GLU A 32 8.75 28.31 -13.31
CA GLU A 32 8.93 28.86 -11.95
C GLU A 32 7.62 29.44 -11.38
N ALA A 33 6.76 30.00 -12.23
CA ALA A 33 5.44 30.47 -11.82
C ALA A 33 4.53 29.30 -11.36
N ASP A 34 4.59 28.15 -12.04
CA ASP A 34 3.82 26.95 -11.66
C ASP A 34 4.31 26.38 -10.34
N LYS A 35 5.63 26.30 -10.14
CA LYS A 35 6.22 25.88 -8.86
C LYS A 35 5.81 26.81 -7.72
N GLN A 36 5.76 28.12 -7.97
CA GLN A 36 5.31 29.09 -6.97
C GLN A 36 3.84 28.90 -6.59
N ARG A 37 2.96 28.67 -7.58
CA ARG A 37 1.55 28.36 -7.32
C ARG A 37 1.38 27.05 -6.57
N ASN A 38 2.18 26.03 -6.91
CA ASN A 38 2.14 24.75 -6.20
C ASN A 38 2.49 24.91 -4.70
N ARG A 39 3.53 25.70 -4.37
CA ARG A 39 3.86 26.03 -2.98
C ARG A 39 2.74 26.77 -2.24
N GLN A 40 2.04 27.67 -2.92
CA GLN A 40 0.90 28.39 -2.34
C GLN A 40 -0.29 27.44 -2.08
N LEU A 41 -0.54 26.51 -2.99
CA LEU A 41 -1.55 25.47 -2.82
C LEU A 41 -1.22 24.57 -1.63
N GLU A 42 0.01 24.04 -1.54
CA GLU A 42 0.46 23.22 -0.42
C GLU A 42 0.28 23.93 0.92
N LYS A 43 0.69 25.20 1.00
CA LYS A 43 0.48 26.02 2.19
C LYS A 43 -0.99 26.11 2.59
N PHE A 44 -1.88 26.38 1.63
CA PHE A 44 -3.32 26.46 1.89
C PHE A 44 -3.91 25.13 2.36
N LEU A 45 -3.47 24.00 1.80
CA LEU A 45 -3.95 22.66 2.20
C LEU A 45 -3.54 22.32 3.65
N VAL A 46 -2.31 22.69 4.04
CA VAL A 46 -1.84 22.56 5.42
C VAL A 46 -2.65 23.45 6.38
N GLU A 47 -2.83 24.72 6.03
CA GLU A 47 -3.62 25.68 6.84
C GLU A 47 -5.09 25.27 6.96
N SER A 48 -5.62 24.56 5.98
CA SER A 48 -6.98 24.01 6.00
C SER A 48 -7.12 22.73 6.84
N GLY A 49 -6.03 22.20 7.41
CA GLY A 49 -6.05 21.00 8.24
C GLY A 49 -6.37 19.72 7.47
N LEU A 50 -6.01 19.63 6.19
CA LEU A 50 -6.33 18.47 5.35
C LEU A 50 -5.38 17.29 5.53
N TYR A 51 -4.20 17.52 6.12
CA TYR A 51 -3.23 16.47 6.38
C TYR A 51 -3.41 15.90 7.79
N GLU A 52 -3.34 14.59 7.88
CA GLU A 52 -3.33 13.86 9.15
C GLU A 52 -2.11 14.28 10.01
N SER A 53 -2.30 14.31 11.33
CA SER A 53 -1.21 14.52 12.29
C SER A 53 -0.32 13.27 12.44
N GLU A 54 0.94 13.44 12.81
CA GLU A 54 1.85 12.30 13.06
C GLU A 54 1.31 11.35 14.15
N GLU A 55 0.60 11.91 15.13
CA GLU A 55 0.01 11.17 16.25
C GLU A 55 -1.14 10.27 15.80
N GLU A 56 -2.03 10.80 14.94
CA GLU A 56 -3.11 10.03 14.32
C GLU A 56 -2.55 8.97 13.37
N ALA A 57 -1.56 9.31 12.54
CA ALA A 57 -0.89 8.37 11.64
C ALA A 57 -0.28 7.19 12.43
N ALA A 58 0.48 7.49 13.49
CA ALA A 58 1.04 6.47 14.37
C ALA A 58 -0.05 5.63 15.07
N LYS A 59 -1.20 6.22 15.41
CA LYS A 59 -2.34 5.49 15.95
C LYS A 59 -2.94 4.53 14.93
N ARG A 60 -3.09 4.94 13.66
CA ARG A 60 -3.57 4.07 12.57
C ARG A 60 -2.63 2.89 12.34
N GLU A 61 -1.32 3.12 12.35
CA GLU A 61 -0.33 2.05 12.23
C GLU A 61 -0.46 1.03 13.36
N ARG A 62 -0.56 1.48 14.63
CA ARG A 62 -0.77 0.59 15.78
C ARG A 62 -2.06 -0.23 15.66
N VAL A 63 -3.14 0.38 15.16
CA VAL A 63 -4.41 -0.32 14.93
C VAL A 63 -4.24 -1.38 13.84
N LEU A 64 -3.58 -1.05 12.72
CA LEU A 64 -3.33 -2.00 11.64
C LEU A 64 -2.49 -3.19 12.08
N ASP A 65 -1.46 -2.96 12.89
CA ASP A 65 -0.65 -4.04 13.47
C ASP A 65 -1.49 -4.93 14.38
N ARG A 66 -2.34 -4.32 15.21
CA ARG A 66 -3.24 -5.09 16.08
C ARG A 66 -4.25 -5.93 15.30
N ILE A 67 -4.86 -5.36 14.26
CA ILE A 67 -5.79 -6.12 13.40
C ILE A 67 -5.03 -7.26 12.71
N ARG A 68 -3.78 -7.04 12.27
CA ARG A 68 -2.94 -8.09 11.66
C ARG A 68 -2.70 -9.25 12.60
N GLU A 69 -2.37 -8.98 13.87
CA GLU A 69 -2.23 -10.01 14.89
C GLU A 69 -3.52 -10.78 15.11
N ILE A 70 -4.64 -10.07 15.25
CA ILE A 70 -5.97 -10.67 15.46
C ILE A 70 -6.32 -11.61 14.30
N ALA A 71 -6.15 -11.17 13.05
CA ALA A 71 -6.47 -11.99 11.88
C ALA A 71 -5.61 -13.25 11.81
N ARG A 72 -4.30 -13.14 12.10
CA ARG A 72 -3.39 -14.28 12.15
C ARG A 72 -3.77 -15.28 13.23
N TYR A 73 -3.97 -14.78 14.45
CA TYR A 73 -4.38 -15.60 15.58
C TYR A 73 -5.69 -16.32 15.28
N TRP A 74 -6.69 -15.59 14.78
CA TRP A 74 -7.99 -16.13 14.43
C TRP A 74 -7.88 -17.25 13.38
N VAL A 75 -7.09 -17.07 12.31
CA VAL A 75 -6.87 -18.13 11.32
C VAL A 75 -6.20 -19.35 11.94
N LYS A 76 -5.18 -19.18 12.80
CA LYS A 76 -4.56 -20.31 13.51
C LYS A 76 -5.56 -21.07 14.38
N GLN A 77 -6.37 -20.36 15.16
CA GLN A 77 -7.42 -20.96 16.01
C GLN A 77 -8.46 -21.72 15.18
N LEU A 78 -8.93 -21.13 14.09
CA LEU A 78 -9.89 -21.77 13.20
C LEU A 78 -9.31 -23.04 12.56
N THR A 79 -8.04 -22.99 12.14
CA THR A 79 -7.33 -24.15 11.60
C THR A 79 -7.22 -25.27 12.64
N HIS A 80 -6.93 -24.93 13.90
CA HIS A 80 -6.89 -25.91 14.99
C HIS A 80 -8.28 -26.52 15.25
N LEU A 81 -9.33 -25.69 15.35
CA LEU A 81 -10.71 -26.13 15.60
C LEU A 81 -11.28 -27.04 14.51
N ARG A 82 -10.77 -26.92 13.28
CA ARG A 82 -11.13 -27.80 12.16
C ARG A 82 -10.38 -29.14 12.15
N GLY A 83 -9.51 -29.39 13.13
CA GLY A 83 -8.77 -30.64 13.28
C GLY A 83 -7.60 -30.80 12.31
N TYR A 84 -7.06 -29.70 11.77
CA TYR A 84 -5.83 -29.76 10.99
C TYR A 84 -4.62 -30.05 11.90
N THR A 85 -3.52 -30.53 11.31
CA THR A 85 -2.31 -30.89 12.07
C THR A 85 -1.63 -29.66 12.69
N ASP A 86 -0.87 -29.85 13.77
CA ASP A 86 -0.11 -28.78 14.41
C ASP A 86 0.80 -28.03 13.44
N GLN A 87 1.41 -28.75 12.50
CA GLN A 87 2.23 -28.15 11.45
C GLN A 87 1.42 -27.23 10.54
N MET A 88 0.18 -27.60 10.21
CA MET A 88 -0.71 -26.76 9.41
C MET A 88 -1.24 -25.56 10.21
N VAL A 89 -1.51 -25.73 11.51
CA VAL A 89 -1.86 -24.63 12.42
C VAL A 89 -0.73 -23.62 12.50
N GLU A 90 0.51 -24.08 12.66
CA GLU A 90 1.67 -23.19 12.75
C GLU A 90 1.90 -22.42 11.44
N ASN A 91 1.70 -23.08 10.30
CA ASN A 91 1.81 -22.48 8.98
C ASN A 91 0.61 -21.61 8.58
N ALA A 92 -0.52 -21.70 9.29
CA ALA A 92 -1.72 -20.96 8.94
C ALA A 92 -1.51 -19.46 9.19
N ASN A 93 -1.87 -18.64 8.19
CA ASN A 93 -1.59 -17.21 8.20
C ASN A 93 -2.72 -16.43 7.53
N ALA A 94 -2.92 -15.21 7.99
CA ALA A 94 -3.74 -14.20 7.35
C ALA A 94 -2.89 -12.96 7.08
N VAL A 95 -3.13 -12.33 5.94
CA VAL A 95 -2.45 -11.09 5.55
C VAL A 95 -3.49 -10.01 5.36
N ILE A 96 -3.17 -8.84 5.89
CA ILE A 96 -4.02 -7.68 5.79
C ILE A 96 -3.38 -6.67 4.83
N PHE A 97 -4.20 -6.18 3.90
CA PHE A 97 -3.86 -5.18 2.91
C PHE A 97 -4.74 -3.96 3.09
N THR A 98 -4.14 -2.78 3.08
CA THR A 98 -4.89 -1.53 2.97
C THR A 98 -5.14 -1.20 1.50
N PHE A 99 -6.30 -0.62 1.23
CA PHE A 99 -6.66 -0.02 -0.05
C PHE A 99 -7.32 1.34 0.20
N GLY A 100 -7.96 1.93 -0.80
CA GLY A 100 -8.66 3.20 -0.64
C GLY A 100 -7.73 4.39 -0.40
N SER A 101 -8.30 5.46 0.17
CA SER A 101 -7.62 6.75 0.39
C SER A 101 -6.39 6.62 1.28
N TYR A 102 -6.47 5.81 2.34
CA TYR A 102 -5.36 5.55 3.26
C TYR A 102 -4.15 4.96 2.53
N ARG A 103 -4.37 3.96 1.67
CA ARG A 103 -3.27 3.33 0.91
C ARG A 103 -2.64 4.28 -0.10
N LEU A 104 -3.41 5.22 -0.64
CA LEU A 104 -2.93 6.21 -1.60
C LEU A 104 -2.23 7.41 -0.94
N GLY A 105 -2.30 7.55 0.39
CA GLY A 105 -1.69 8.66 1.13
C GLY A 105 -2.40 9.99 0.92
N VAL A 106 -3.70 9.96 0.60
CA VAL A 106 -4.53 11.14 0.35
C VAL A 106 -5.72 11.23 1.32
N HIS A 107 -5.71 10.43 2.39
CA HIS A 107 -6.70 10.49 3.46
C HIS A 107 -6.47 11.72 4.35
N GLY A 108 -7.55 12.30 4.85
CA GLY A 108 -7.50 13.40 5.82
C GLY A 108 -7.73 12.93 7.25
N PRO A 109 -7.67 13.87 8.22
CA PRO A 109 -8.07 13.60 9.61
C PRO A 109 -9.47 12.99 9.68
N GLY A 110 -9.66 12.01 10.56
CA GLY A 110 -10.95 11.34 10.75
C GLY A 110 -11.41 10.41 9.61
N ALA A 111 -10.67 10.27 8.51
CA ALA A 111 -10.98 9.28 7.48
C ALA A 111 -10.97 7.85 8.04
N ASP A 112 -11.63 6.89 7.41
CA ASP A 112 -11.53 5.47 7.77
C ASP A 112 -10.27 4.80 7.22
N ILE A 113 -10.10 3.50 7.50
CA ILE A 113 -9.03 2.67 6.93
C ILE A 113 -9.66 1.46 6.23
N ASP A 114 -9.73 1.55 4.91
CA ASP A 114 -10.16 0.44 4.07
C ASP A 114 -9.15 -0.72 4.13
N THR A 115 -9.62 -1.88 4.60
CA THR A 115 -8.77 -3.00 4.95
C THR A 115 -9.33 -4.32 4.40
N LEU A 116 -8.53 -5.04 3.60
CA LEU A 116 -8.82 -6.38 3.08
C LEU A 116 -7.98 -7.41 3.83
N CYS A 117 -8.64 -8.40 4.43
CA CYS A 117 -7.97 -9.56 5.01
C CYS A 117 -8.04 -10.75 4.04
N VAL A 118 -6.87 -11.30 3.71
CA VAL A 118 -6.68 -12.46 2.83
C VAL A 118 -6.22 -13.63 3.69
N GLY A 119 -6.99 -14.71 3.67
CA GLY A 119 -6.70 -15.93 4.41
C GLY A 119 -6.68 -17.18 3.50
N PRO A 120 -6.49 -18.36 4.08
CA PRO A 120 -6.49 -19.62 3.36
C PRO A 120 -7.84 -19.93 2.71
N SER A 121 -7.85 -20.68 1.60
CA SER A 121 -9.05 -20.97 0.80
C SER A 121 -10.17 -21.70 1.55
N TYR A 122 -9.82 -22.45 2.60
CA TYR A 122 -10.79 -23.15 3.44
C TYR A 122 -11.55 -22.20 4.38
N VAL A 123 -11.06 -20.98 4.60
CA VAL A 123 -11.72 -19.96 5.42
C VAL A 123 -12.78 -19.26 4.57
N ASN A 124 -14.06 -19.46 4.90
CA ASN A 124 -15.18 -18.84 4.18
C ASN A 124 -15.69 -17.58 4.89
N ARG A 125 -16.45 -16.77 4.16
CA ARG A 125 -16.95 -15.46 4.63
C ARG A 125 -17.89 -15.57 5.83
N GLU A 126 -18.71 -16.62 5.89
CA GLU A 126 -19.66 -16.84 6.98
C GLU A 126 -18.92 -17.05 8.31
N VAL A 127 -17.88 -17.89 8.29
CA VAL A 127 -17.03 -18.16 9.45
C VAL A 127 -16.21 -16.93 9.85
N MET A 128 -15.78 -16.13 8.87
CA MET A 128 -15.04 -14.88 9.11
C MET A 128 -15.89 -13.82 9.81
N THR A 129 -17.15 -13.67 9.41
CA THR A 129 -18.03 -12.60 9.93
C THR A 129 -18.49 -12.87 11.36
N PHE A 130 -18.77 -14.13 11.69
CA PHE A 130 -19.39 -14.49 12.97
C PHE A 130 -18.41 -14.57 14.15
N SER A 131 -17.13 -14.79 13.87
CA SER A 131 -16.13 -15.16 14.90
C SER A 131 -15.18 -14.03 15.33
N LEU A 132 -15.14 -12.92 14.58
CA LEU A 132 -14.27 -11.77 14.87
C LEU A 132 -14.94 -10.69 15.75
N LEU A 133 -16.24 -10.82 16.02
CA LEU A 133 -17.07 -9.86 16.77
C LEU A 133 -17.52 -10.37 18.16
N GLN A 134 -17.06 -11.56 18.58
CA GLN A 134 -17.22 -12.11 19.94
C GLN A 134 -15.87 -12.10 20.66
#